data_AF-A0A6A5UGQ2-F1
#
_entry.id   AF-A0A6A5UGQ2-F1
#
_cell.length_a   1.000
_cell.length_b   1.000
_cell.length_c   1.000
_cell.angle_alpha   90.00
_cell.angle_beta   90.00
_cell.angle_gamma   90.00
#
_symmetry.space_group_name_H-M   'P 1'
#
loop_
_entity.id
_entity.type
_entity.pdbx_description
1 polymer ?
#
loop_
_entity_poly.entity_id
_entity_poly.type
_entity_poly.pdbx_seq_one_letter_code
_entity_poly.pdbx_strand_id
1 'polypeptide(L)'
;MLPHRAVLRAHGKGAVEEGIYDHPVVVISRPAADSQIIHFHIITSFQGKKLHEIYPKSNEFHTSRRSWYLPISPSPEHPDASSKKTRKRFPTLELASGGTLRWDSYVNIRHVYKIDWSHLRPYTNPETPERHIFRFNHESVVRLLAKSKVLTNYEPGVQHSRPPWPRPSLPRVDTARAERSRNDLAKDV
;
A
#
# COMPACT_ATOMS: atom_id res chain seq x y z
N MET A 1 7.90 -4.62 24.63
CA MET A 1 8.81 -5.36 23.72
C MET A 1 8.00 -6.36 22.92
N LEU A 2 8.40 -6.68 21.69
CA LEU A 2 7.73 -7.71 20.90
C LEU A 2 8.07 -9.11 21.42
N PRO A 3 7.13 -10.07 21.39
CA PRO A 3 7.43 -11.46 21.69
C PRO A 3 8.53 -12.04 20.80
N HIS A 4 9.26 -13.03 21.30
CA HIS A 4 10.21 -13.78 20.48
C HIS A 4 9.49 -14.39 19.27
N ARG A 5 10.04 -14.19 18.07
CA ARG A 5 9.45 -14.65 16.79
C ARG A 5 8.06 -14.07 16.46
N ALA A 6 7.74 -12.89 16.98
CA ALA A 6 6.51 -12.18 16.59
C ALA A 6 6.43 -11.92 15.08
N VAL A 7 7.58 -11.66 14.43
CA VAL A 7 7.67 -11.53 12.98
C VAL A 7 8.18 -12.83 12.37
N LEU A 8 7.52 -13.27 11.30
CA LEU A 8 7.89 -14.45 10.51
C LEU A 8 7.93 -14.10 9.01
N ARG A 9 8.54 -14.97 8.20
CA ARG A 9 8.37 -14.92 6.74
C ARG A 9 6.93 -15.32 6.40
N ALA A 10 6.24 -14.49 5.62
CA ALA A 10 4.97 -14.88 5.02
C ALA A 10 5.19 -15.74 3.77
N HIS A 11 6.31 -15.49 3.07
CA HIS A 11 6.68 -16.17 1.85
C HIS A 11 8.20 -16.43 1.78
N GLY A 12 8.57 -17.55 1.16
CA GLY A 12 9.95 -18.00 1.03
C GLY A 12 10.48 -18.73 2.26
N LYS A 13 11.67 -19.33 2.11
CA LYS A 13 12.42 -20.00 3.18
C LYS A 13 13.52 -19.07 3.69
N GLY A 14 13.86 -19.17 4.98
CA GLY A 14 15.01 -18.48 5.56
C GLY A 14 14.68 -17.74 6.86
N ALA A 15 15.74 -17.35 7.57
CA ALA A 15 15.63 -16.56 8.78
C ALA A 15 15.04 -15.17 8.50
N VAL A 16 14.42 -14.60 9.52
CA VAL A 16 14.08 -13.18 9.57
C VAL A 16 15.38 -12.40 9.72
N GLU A 17 15.61 -11.41 8.85
CA GLU A 17 16.83 -10.61 8.87
C GLU A 17 16.92 -9.78 10.15
N GLU A 18 18.14 -9.51 10.60
CA GLU A 18 18.37 -8.53 11.66
C GLU A 18 18.01 -7.12 11.16
N GLY A 19 17.60 -6.23 12.07
CA GLY A 19 17.26 -4.85 11.73
C GLY A 19 15.92 -4.65 11.00
N ILE A 20 14.97 -5.56 11.17
CA ILE A 20 13.62 -5.43 10.61
C ILE A 20 12.62 -4.71 11.54
N TYR A 21 13.03 -4.44 12.78
CA TYR A 21 12.21 -3.85 13.83
C TYR A 21 12.37 -2.32 13.87
N ASP A 22 11.42 -1.62 14.51
CA ASP A 22 11.42 -0.16 14.64
C ASP A 22 11.40 0.60 13.30
N HIS A 23 10.86 -0.06 12.27
CA HIS A 23 10.64 0.52 10.95
C HIS A 23 9.13 0.69 10.68
N PRO A 24 8.71 1.74 9.95
CA PRO A 24 7.40 1.77 9.36
C PRO A 24 7.21 0.59 8.40
N VAL A 25 5.98 0.13 8.24
CA VAL A 25 5.66 -0.99 7.36
C VAL A 25 4.53 -0.62 6.41
N VAL A 26 4.50 -1.22 5.23
CA VAL A 26 3.33 -1.21 4.35
C VAL A 26 2.64 -2.55 4.42
N VAL A 27 1.37 -2.52 4.82
CA VAL A 27 0.50 -3.69 4.81
C VAL A 27 0.08 -3.96 3.37
N ILE A 28 0.36 -5.17 2.88
CA ILE A 28 0.05 -5.57 1.50
C ILE A 28 -1.11 -6.57 1.40
N SER A 29 -1.43 -7.24 2.49
CA SER A 29 -2.54 -8.20 2.54
C SER A 29 -2.91 -8.55 3.96
N ARG A 30 -4.14 -9.01 4.14
CA ARG A 30 -4.68 -9.55 5.39
C ARG A 30 -5.40 -10.86 5.04
N PRO A 31 -4.75 -12.02 5.20
CA PRO A 31 -5.34 -13.30 4.83
C PRO A 31 -6.66 -13.58 5.57
N ALA A 32 -7.62 -14.22 4.90
CA ALA A 32 -8.90 -14.56 5.51
C ALA A 32 -8.80 -15.70 6.55
N ALA A 33 -7.82 -16.59 6.37
CA ALA A 33 -7.60 -17.74 7.26
C ALA A 33 -7.23 -17.32 8.70
N ASP A 34 -6.60 -16.16 8.87
CA ASP A 34 -6.26 -15.62 10.17
C ASP A 34 -6.45 -14.09 10.15
N SER A 35 -7.54 -13.65 10.77
CA SER A 35 -7.93 -12.24 10.78
C SER A 35 -6.97 -11.34 11.56
N GLN A 36 -6.15 -11.88 12.47
CA GLN A 36 -5.20 -11.08 13.24
C GLN A 36 -3.87 -10.94 12.51
N ILE A 37 -3.56 -11.84 11.59
CA ILE A 37 -2.32 -11.78 10.83
C ILE A 37 -2.45 -10.84 9.63
N ILE A 38 -1.40 -10.05 9.43
CA ILE A 38 -1.18 -9.31 8.19
C ILE A 38 0.15 -9.67 7.58
N HIS A 39 0.24 -9.48 6.27
CA HIS A 39 1.51 -9.53 5.57
C HIS A 39 1.95 -8.13 5.12
N PHE A 40 3.25 -7.88 5.19
CA PHE A 40 3.80 -6.55 5.01
C PHE A 40 5.19 -6.55 4.37
N HIS A 41 5.53 -5.40 3.81
CA HIS A 41 6.91 -5.02 3.47
C HIS A 41 7.41 -3.94 4.44
N ILE A 42 8.72 -3.88 4.62
CA ILE A 42 9.37 -2.89 5.48
C ILE A 42 9.60 -1.61 4.68
N ILE A 43 9.43 -0.46 5.32
CA ILE A 43 9.85 0.84 4.81
C ILE A 43 11.17 1.21 5.50
N THR A 44 12.17 1.56 4.70
CA THR A 44 13.46 2.05 5.20
C THR A 44 13.77 3.42 4.62
N SER A 45 14.37 4.27 5.45
CA SER A 45 14.90 5.57 5.05
C SER A 45 16.43 5.56 4.93
N PHE A 46 17.07 4.40 5.16
CA PHE A 46 18.52 4.25 5.21
C PHE A 46 19.23 5.32 6.07
N GLN A 47 18.59 5.73 7.17
CA GLN A 47 19.10 6.80 8.05
C GLN A 47 19.35 8.12 7.29
N GLY A 48 18.49 8.44 6.32
CA GLY A 48 18.57 9.66 5.51
C GLY A 48 19.43 9.53 4.25
N LYS A 49 20.03 8.36 3.98
CA LYS A 49 20.83 8.13 2.78
C LYS A 49 19.97 7.74 1.58
N LYS A 50 20.42 8.16 0.39
CA LYS A 50 19.77 7.82 -0.88
C LYS A 50 20.19 6.45 -1.37
N LEU A 51 19.35 5.83 -2.20
CA LEU A 51 19.60 4.48 -2.69
C LEU A 51 20.92 4.33 -3.48
N HIS A 52 21.33 5.37 -4.22
CA HIS A 52 22.61 5.38 -4.93
C HIS A 52 23.81 5.60 -3.99
N GLU A 53 23.63 6.17 -2.81
CA GLU A 53 24.71 6.30 -1.82
C GLU A 53 24.95 4.97 -1.10
N ILE A 54 23.87 4.22 -0.83
CA ILE A 54 23.94 2.87 -0.24
C ILE A 54 24.51 1.87 -1.25
N TYR A 55 24.12 1.97 -2.52
CA TYR A 55 24.58 1.09 -3.58
C TYR A 55 25.17 1.89 -4.77
N PRO A 56 26.42 2.39 -4.66
CA PRO A 56 26.97 3.37 -5.59
C PRO A 56 27.43 2.83 -6.94
N LYS A 57 27.76 1.53 -7.03
CA LYS A 57 28.36 0.99 -8.26
C LYS A 57 27.29 0.63 -9.29
N SER A 58 27.61 0.77 -10.57
CA SER A 58 26.73 0.37 -11.69
C SER A 58 26.94 -1.09 -12.13
N ASN A 59 27.51 -1.92 -11.27
CA ASN A 59 27.69 -3.34 -11.56
C ASN A 59 26.41 -4.15 -11.25
N GLU A 60 26.39 -5.41 -11.68
CA GLU A 60 25.24 -6.29 -11.53
C GLU A 60 24.83 -6.49 -10.07
N PHE A 61 25.79 -6.67 -9.16
CA PHE A 61 25.53 -6.87 -7.74
C PHE A 61 24.75 -5.69 -7.12
N HIS A 62 25.24 -4.47 -7.32
CA HIS A 62 24.59 -3.27 -6.79
C HIS A 62 23.25 -3.01 -7.48
N THR A 63 23.17 -3.20 -8.79
CA THR A 63 21.91 -3.06 -9.56
C THR A 63 20.84 -4.04 -9.07
N SER A 64 21.24 -5.29 -8.82
CA SER A 64 20.36 -6.31 -8.25
C SER A 64 19.88 -5.91 -6.85
N ARG A 65 20.77 -5.40 -5.99
CA ARG A 65 20.40 -4.91 -4.65
C ARG A 65 19.41 -3.75 -4.70
N ARG A 66 19.65 -2.76 -5.55
CA ARG A 66 18.74 -1.61 -5.72
C ARG A 66 17.35 -2.03 -6.19
N SER A 67 17.27 -3.05 -7.05
CA SER A 67 16.01 -3.50 -7.65
C SER A 67 14.90 -3.93 -6.66
N TRP A 68 15.28 -4.17 -5.41
CA TRP A 68 14.40 -4.52 -4.29
C TRP A 68 13.82 -3.33 -3.52
N TYR A 69 14.16 -2.10 -3.92
CA TYR A 69 13.71 -0.89 -3.25
C TYR A 69 12.87 -0.04 -4.21
N LEU A 70 11.65 0.31 -3.79
CA LEU A 70 10.81 1.25 -4.51
C LEU A 70 10.75 2.58 -3.75
N PRO A 71 11.13 3.72 -4.37
CA PRO A 71 11.08 5.00 -3.70
C PRO A 71 9.65 5.42 -3.40
N ILE A 72 9.45 6.12 -2.28
CA ILE A 72 8.19 6.76 -1.89
C ILE A 72 8.38 8.27 -2.00
N SER A 73 7.54 8.94 -2.79
CA SER A 73 7.56 10.41 -2.93
C SER A 73 7.51 11.09 -1.54
N PRO A 74 8.37 12.09 -1.26
CA PRO A 74 9.18 12.87 -2.20
C PRO A 74 10.60 12.34 -2.47
N SER A 75 10.93 11.09 -2.10
CA SER A 75 12.24 10.50 -2.39
C SER A 75 12.62 10.63 -3.87
N PRO A 76 13.92 10.82 -4.20
CA PRO A 76 14.40 10.81 -5.57
C PRO A 76 13.96 9.56 -6.35
N GLU A 77 13.81 9.72 -7.66
CA GLU A 77 13.56 8.59 -8.57
C GLU A 77 14.61 7.49 -8.39
N HIS A 78 14.19 6.25 -8.64
CA HIS A 78 15.10 5.11 -8.57
C HIS A 78 16.27 5.31 -9.54
N PRO A 79 17.53 5.10 -9.13
CA PRO A 79 18.71 5.43 -9.95
C PRO A 79 18.76 4.64 -11.26
N ASP A 80 18.17 3.44 -11.31
CA ASP A 80 18.09 2.63 -12.53
C ASP A 80 16.88 3.01 -13.44
N ALA A 81 16.12 4.05 -13.10
CA ALA A 81 14.94 4.52 -13.84
C ALA A 81 15.28 5.57 -14.93
N SER A 82 16.34 5.34 -15.70
CA SER A 82 16.85 6.28 -16.73
C SER A 82 16.01 6.44 -18.00
N SER A 83 15.02 5.57 -18.24
CA SER A 83 14.20 5.56 -19.46
C SER A 83 12.72 5.37 -19.14
N LYS A 84 11.82 5.68 -20.08
CA LYS A 84 10.37 5.42 -19.90
C LYS A 84 10.08 3.95 -19.56
N LYS A 85 10.82 3.00 -20.16
CA LYS A 85 10.67 1.56 -19.89
C LYS A 85 11.14 1.22 -18.48
N THR A 86 12.28 1.74 -18.04
CA THR A 86 12.82 1.44 -16.71
C THR A 86 12.07 2.16 -15.59
N ARG A 87 11.49 3.34 -15.83
CA ARG A 87 10.57 4.02 -14.90
C ARG A 87 9.32 3.20 -14.58
N LYS A 88 8.76 2.51 -15.59
CA LYS A 88 7.66 1.57 -15.35
C LYS A 88 8.08 0.38 -14.47
N ARG A 89 9.35 -0.05 -14.59
CA ARG A 89 9.92 -1.16 -13.81
C ARG A 89 10.29 -0.76 -12.38
N PHE A 90 10.66 0.50 -12.18
CA PHE A 90 11.06 1.08 -10.90
C PHE A 90 10.22 2.32 -10.60
N PRO A 91 8.91 2.15 -10.35
CA PRO A 91 8.02 3.26 -10.11
C PRO A 91 8.33 3.93 -8.77
N THR A 92 8.19 5.26 -8.72
CA THR A 92 8.03 5.99 -7.46
C THR A 92 6.59 5.84 -6.99
N LEU A 93 6.44 5.50 -5.71
CA LEU A 93 5.16 5.31 -5.04
C LEU A 93 4.72 6.61 -4.38
N GLU A 94 3.41 6.83 -4.35
CA GLU A 94 2.82 8.06 -3.84
C GLU A 94 1.78 7.75 -2.78
N LEU A 95 1.87 8.46 -1.66
CA LEU A 95 0.82 8.44 -0.65
C LEU A 95 -0.38 9.24 -1.15
N ALA A 96 -1.58 8.74 -0.89
CA ALA A 96 -2.83 9.41 -1.23
C ALA A 96 -2.94 10.75 -0.49
N SER A 97 -3.76 11.67 -1.00
CA SER A 97 -4.07 12.94 -0.33
C SER A 97 -2.82 13.75 0.05
N GLY A 98 -1.80 13.77 -0.83
CA GLY A 98 -0.57 14.55 -0.63
C GLY A 98 0.26 14.16 0.60
N GLY A 99 0.18 12.90 1.04
CA GLY A 99 0.95 12.44 2.21
C GLY A 99 2.44 12.37 1.94
N THR A 100 3.22 12.65 2.97
CA THR A 100 4.67 12.52 2.94
C THR A 100 5.14 11.77 4.19
N LEU A 101 6.21 11.00 4.03
CA LEU A 101 6.94 10.43 5.15
C LEU A 101 8.00 11.44 5.60
N ARG A 102 8.44 11.31 6.86
CA ARG A 102 9.40 12.24 7.46
C ARG A 102 10.70 12.35 6.66
N TRP A 103 11.21 11.23 6.14
CA TRP A 103 12.48 11.16 5.42
C TRP A 103 12.30 10.52 4.04
N ASP A 104 13.28 10.71 3.17
CA ASP A 104 13.44 9.94 1.94
C ASP A 104 13.38 8.45 2.27
N SER A 105 12.28 7.82 1.88
CA SER A 105 11.92 6.46 2.25
C SER A 105 11.70 5.59 1.02
N TYR A 106 11.91 4.29 1.23
CA TYR A 106 11.83 3.25 0.22
C TYR A 106 11.10 2.03 0.79
N VAL A 107 10.20 1.44 0.01
CA VAL A 107 9.65 0.12 0.34
C VAL A 107 10.67 -0.94 -0.05
N ASN A 108 11.11 -1.74 0.92
CA ASN A 108 11.92 -2.93 0.68
C ASN A 108 11.02 -4.13 0.36
N ILE A 109 10.96 -4.47 -0.91
CA ILE A 109 10.10 -5.55 -1.44
C ILE A 109 10.82 -6.89 -1.56
N ARG A 110 12.06 -7.01 -1.04
CA ARG A 110 12.83 -8.25 -1.08
C ARG A 110 12.10 -9.42 -0.44
N HIS A 111 11.36 -9.14 0.61
CA HIS A 111 10.70 -10.15 1.39
C HIS A 111 9.33 -9.70 1.86
N VAL A 112 8.45 -10.69 2.00
CA VAL A 112 7.14 -10.52 2.61
C VAL A 112 7.18 -11.13 4.01
N TYR A 113 6.88 -10.30 5.00
CA TYR A 113 6.81 -10.70 6.39
C TYR A 113 5.36 -10.84 6.85
N LYS A 114 5.16 -11.54 7.96
CA LYS A 114 3.87 -11.59 8.67
C LYS A 114 4.05 -11.33 10.15
N ILE A 115 3.04 -10.68 10.74
CA ILE A 115 2.96 -10.36 12.17
C ILE A 115 1.48 -10.30 12.55
N ASP A 116 1.20 -10.53 13.84
CA ASP A 116 -0.08 -10.16 14.43
C ASP A 116 -0.27 -8.63 14.41
N TRP A 117 -1.42 -8.18 13.92
CA TRP A 117 -1.79 -6.77 13.78
C TRP A 117 -1.70 -5.99 15.08
N SER A 118 -2.00 -6.62 16.22
CA SER A 118 -1.97 -5.99 17.54
C SER A 118 -0.57 -5.51 17.95
N HIS A 119 0.49 -6.03 17.32
CA HIS A 119 1.85 -5.61 17.55
C HIS A 119 2.26 -4.35 16.78
N LEU A 120 1.44 -3.91 15.82
CA LEU A 120 1.71 -2.69 15.07
C LEU A 120 1.26 -1.46 15.84
N ARG A 121 2.02 -0.37 15.65
CA ARG A 121 1.64 0.96 16.12
C ARG A 121 1.33 1.85 14.92
N PRO A 122 0.34 2.77 15.03
CA PRO A 122 0.12 3.78 14.01
C PRO A 122 1.42 4.57 13.75
N TYR A 123 1.74 4.76 12.48
CA TYR A 123 2.85 5.63 12.10
C TYR A 123 2.48 7.09 12.33
N THR A 124 3.41 7.87 12.88
CA THR A 124 3.26 9.31 13.08
C THR A 124 4.38 10.06 12.36
N ASN A 125 4.04 11.20 11.76
CA ASN A 125 5.01 12.13 11.21
C ASN A 125 4.96 13.44 12.01
N PRO A 126 6.04 13.83 12.71
CA PRO A 126 6.08 15.08 13.47
C PRO A 126 5.83 16.34 12.63
N GLU A 127 6.10 16.29 11.33
CA GLU A 127 5.88 17.43 10.40
C GLU A 127 4.40 17.59 10.01
N THR A 128 3.60 16.54 10.19
CA THR A 128 2.15 16.53 9.93
C THR A 128 1.43 15.81 11.08
N PRO A 129 1.45 16.37 12.31
CA PRO A 129 1.00 15.67 13.51
C PRO A 129 -0.49 15.32 13.50
N GLU A 130 -1.31 16.09 12.79
CA GLU A 130 -2.75 15.86 12.59
C GLU A 130 -3.05 14.67 11.66
N ARG A 131 -2.04 14.19 10.93
CA ARG A 131 -2.20 13.11 9.97
C ARG A 131 -1.91 11.77 10.61
N HIS A 132 -2.96 10.96 10.74
CA HIS A 132 -2.87 9.61 11.31
C HIS A 132 -3.07 8.49 10.29
N ILE A 133 -3.48 8.83 9.06
CA ILE A 133 -3.77 7.85 8.01
C ILE A 133 -2.78 8.03 6.86
N PHE A 134 -1.95 7.01 6.68
CA PHE A 134 -1.00 6.88 5.59
C PHE A 134 -1.41 5.69 4.74
N ARG A 135 -1.74 5.96 3.47
CA ARG A 135 -2.10 4.95 2.48
C ARG A 135 -1.50 5.34 1.16
N PHE A 136 -1.02 4.35 0.40
CA PHE A 136 -0.67 4.57 -1.00
C PHE A 136 -1.92 4.92 -1.81
N ASN A 137 -1.76 5.73 -2.85
CA ASN A 137 -2.82 5.91 -3.84
C ASN A 137 -3.04 4.59 -4.61
N HIS A 138 -4.19 4.48 -5.28
CA HIS A 138 -4.57 3.25 -5.97
C HIS A 138 -3.50 2.76 -6.94
N GLU A 139 -2.95 3.66 -7.77
CA GLU A 139 -1.93 3.30 -8.76
C GLU A 139 -0.65 2.76 -8.11
N SER A 140 -0.20 3.38 -7.02
CA SER A 140 0.96 2.93 -6.26
C SER A 140 0.74 1.57 -5.61
N VAL A 141 -0.47 1.29 -5.11
CA VAL A 141 -0.83 -0.04 -4.60
C VAL A 141 -0.71 -1.08 -5.70
N VAL A 142 -1.31 -0.85 -6.87
CA VAL A 142 -1.24 -1.78 -8.00
C VAL A 142 0.21 -2.04 -8.42
N ARG A 143 1.02 -0.98 -8.54
CA ARG A 143 2.43 -1.07 -8.92
C ARG A 143 3.27 -1.82 -7.88
N LEU A 144 3.07 -1.53 -6.60
CA LEU A 144 3.74 -2.20 -5.49
C LEU A 144 3.44 -3.69 -5.50
N LEU A 145 2.15 -4.07 -5.58
CA LEU A 145 1.71 -5.46 -5.57
C LEU A 145 2.21 -6.22 -6.81
N ALA A 146 2.10 -5.62 -8.00
CA ALA A 146 2.59 -6.24 -9.23
C ALA A 146 4.10 -6.49 -9.17
N LYS A 147 4.88 -5.51 -8.68
CA LYS A 147 6.33 -5.65 -8.54
C LYS A 147 6.69 -6.70 -7.49
N SER A 148 6.04 -6.68 -6.34
CA SER A 148 6.24 -7.66 -5.27
C SER A 148 5.97 -9.08 -5.76
N LYS A 149 4.85 -9.29 -6.46
CA LYS A 149 4.51 -10.58 -7.09
C LYS A 149 5.58 -11.04 -8.08
N VAL A 150 6.02 -10.19 -9.00
CA VAL A 150 7.04 -10.55 -10.01
C VAL A 150 8.35 -10.98 -9.37
N LEU A 151 8.78 -10.32 -8.29
CA LEU A 151 10.08 -10.60 -7.70
C LEU A 151 10.06 -11.71 -6.63
N THR A 152 8.93 -11.88 -5.95
CA THR A 152 8.84 -12.81 -4.82
C THR A 152 7.95 -14.02 -5.10
N ASN A 153 7.14 -14.03 -6.16
CA ASN A 153 6.07 -15.00 -6.42
C ASN A 153 5.03 -15.10 -5.30
N TYR A 154 4.96 -14.08 -4.44
CA TYR A 154 3.99 -14.05 -3.35
C TYR A 154 2.56 -13.82 -3.88
N GLU A 155 1.64 -14.68 -3.47
CA GLU A 155 0.20 -14.56 -3.72
C GLU A 155 -0.55 -14.48 -2.37
N PRO A 156 -1.35 -13.42 -2.14
CA PRO A 156 -1.93 -13.18 -0.83
C PRO A 156 -3.13 -14.06 -0.47
N GLY A 157 -3.61 -14.91 -1.40
CA GLY A 157 -4.78 -15.76 -1.19
C GLY A 157 -6.08 -14.98 -0.95
N VAL A 158 -7.09 -15.63 -0.35
CA VAL A 158 -8.35 -14.98 0.02
C VAL A 158 -8.09 -13.95 1.11
N GLN A 159 -8.60 -12.73 0.93
CA GLN A 159 -8.42 -11.62 1.87
C GLN A 159 -9.56 -11.54 2.87
N HIS A 160 -9.24 -11.14 4.11
CA HIS A 160 -10.22 -10.81 5.13
C HIS A 160 -11.03 -9.60 4.68
N SER A 161 -12.26 -9.84 4.25
CA SER A 161 -13.26 -8.80 4.05
C SER A 161 -13.92 -8.50 5.39
N ARG A 162 -13.88 -7.24 5.84
CA ARG A 162 -14.89 -6.79 6.80
C ARG A 162 -16.25 -6.97 6.12
N PRO A 163 -17.26 -7.56 6.78
CA PRO A 163 -18.60 -7.57 6.21
C PRO A 163 -18.99 -6.12 5.90
N PRO A 164 -19.60 -5.85 4.73
CA PRO A 164 -20.10 -4.52 4.45
C PRO A 164 -21.04 -4.14 5.58
N TRP A 165 -20.77 -3.01 6.24
CA TRP A 165 -21.73 -2.42 7.16
C TRP A 165 -23.10 -2.39 6.46
N PRO A 166 -24.21 -2.76 7.14
CA PRO A 166 -25.52 -2.63 6.54
C PRO A 166 -25.66 -1.18 6.10
N ARG A 167 -25.74 -0.96 4.78
CA ARG A 167 -26.03 0.37 4.26
C ARG A 167 -27.39 0.73 4.86
N PRO A 168 -27.55 1.88 5.54
CA PRO A 168 -28.88 2.34 5.88
C PRO A 168 -29.66 2.39 4.57
N SER A 169 -30.74 1.61 4.48
CA SER A 169 -31.63 1.63 3.33
C SER A 169 -32.11 3.06 3.18
N LEU A 170 -31.72 3.71 2.09
CA LEU A 170 -32.31 4.99 1.72
C LEU A 170 -33.82 4.79 1.69
N PRO A 171 -34.62 5.64 2.35
CA PRO A 171 -36.07 5.53 2.29
C PRO A 171 -36.46 5.56 0.81
N ARG A 172 -37.25 4.55 0.40
CA ARG A 172 -37.93 4.57 -0.89
C ARG A 172 -38.70 5.88 -0.96
N VAL A 173 -38.30 6.77 -1.86
CA VAL A 173 -39.12 7.91 -2.24
C VAL A 173 -40.27 7.30 -3.03
N ASP A 174 -41.40 7.08 -2.35
CA ASP A 174 -42.66 6.75 -3.00
C ASP A 174 -43.07 7.98 -3.81
N THR A 175 -42.79 7.96 -5.11
CA THR A 175 -43.35 8.92 -6.07
C THR A 175 -44.82 8.61 -6.27
N ALA A 176 -45.63 9.06 -5.31
CA ALA A 176 -47.09 9.11 -5.45
C ALA A 176 -47.47 10.20 -6.46
N ARG A 177 -47.80 9.75 -7.67
CA ARG A 177 -48.96 10.16 -8.49
C ARG A 177 -49.48 11.59 -8.27
N ALA A 178 -49.12 12.51 -9.17
CA ALA A 178 -49.90 13.71 -9.44
C ALA A 178 -50.68 13.53 -10.74
N GLU A 179 -51.94 13.10 -10.60
CA GLU A 179 -52.95 13.24 -11.65
C GLU A 179 -53.18 14.72 -11.94
N ARG A 180 -53.10 15.10 -13.22
CA ARG A 180 -53.82 16.27 -13.74
C ARG A 180 -54.57 15.83 -14.99
N SER A 181 -55.86 15.56 -14.81
CA SER A 181 -56.88 15.66 -15.85
C SER A 181 -56.67 16.93 -16.67
N ARG A 182 -56.53 16.77 -17.99
CA ARG A 182 -56.84 17.82 -18.94
C ARG A 182 -58.03 17.35 -19.77
N ASN A 183 -59.11 18.06 -19.49
CA ASN A 183 -60.44 18.03 -20.07
C ASN A 183 -60.50 17.74 -21.57
N ASP A 184 -61.44 16.85 -21.89
CA ASP A 184 -62.29 16.89 -23.07
C ASP A 184 -62.89 18.29 -23.27
N LEU A 185 -62.64 18.89 -24.43
CA LEU A 185 -63.51 19.90 -25.04
C LEU A 185 -63.12 20.06 -26.52
N ALA A 186 -63.62 19.14 -27.34
CA ALA A 186 -63.71 19.30 -28.78
C ALA A 186 -64.81 18.36 -29.33
N LYS A 187 -66.08 18.74 -29.13
CA LYS A 187 -67.19 18.41 -30.04
C LYS A 187 -68.21 19.55 -30.06
N ASP A 188 -68.62 19.87 -31.28
CA ASP A 188 -69.79 20.62 -31.74
C ASP A 188 -69.75 22.16 -31.69
N VAL A 189 -69.43 22.81 -32.83
CA VAL A 189 -70.37 23.40 -33.82
C VAL A 189 -69.70 23.44 -35.20
#